data_AF-A0A1Y3MUM2-F1
#
_entry.id   AF-A0A1Y3MUM2-F1
#
_cell.length_a   1.000
_cell.length_b   1.000
_cell.length_c   1.000
_cell.angle_alpha   90.00
_cell.angle_beta   90.00
_cell.angle_gamma   90.00
#
_symmetry.space_group_name_H-M   'P 1'
#
loop_
_entity.id
_entity.type
_entity.pdbx_description
1 polymer ?
#
loop_
_entity_poly.entity_id
_entity_poly.type
_entity_poly.pdbx_seq_one_letter_code
_entity_poly.pdbx_strand_id
1 'polypeptide(L)'
;ILYHDSNSDTIIENSTFENVTSSTPSIFLNNNIIREATKPSLTIRNCKFKNFKTNISNFIHTNGGAVSFIDSQLENIEAINHKTELEFCDRFPYNCAIFGSLENNSGINFVNTVLKNITGYVGFSSGFNGKLFVDNCFFQNNQLKYGHIYISDNKRSYGVYNITNSVFDNNISDKGTIVHVYKNLYSTFSIDIDNTIFKNNHANDHGGVMYSSSKFNNNMIKINDCQFFNNSAGQSGYILMSLNKNSIPLFIYKNEELLNEFLFYLNDTKSFTSNPSYIACDPRKKYFSINSGITPFETINCNIYDDYGNEIKLDSNIDDYSLNDLLYFSVNIYDENGIQSKTAKIYGSHNGYCWSNTCYIGNMKGKI
;
A
#
# COMPACT_ATOMS: atom_id res chain seq x y z
N ILE A 1 -5.94 30.07 -6.34
CA ILE A 1 -5.73 29.19 -7.51
C ILE A 1 -4.71 29.88 -8.39
N LEU A 2 -3.56 29.25 -8.60
CA LEU A 2 -2.53 29.69 -9.54
C LEU A 2 -2.59 28.79 -10.77
N TYR A 3 -2.77 29.40 -11.93
CA TYR A 3 -2.86 28.71 -13.20
C TYR A 3 -1.67 29.12 -14.06
N HIS A 4 -0.82 28.16 -14.42
CA HIS A 4 0.38 28.36 -15.20
C HIS A 4 0.30 27.53 -16.49
N ASP A 5 0.02 28.22 -17.59
CA ASP A 5 -0.22 27.64 -18.93
C ASP A 5 0.66 28.31 -20.00
N SER A 6 1.78 28.87 -19.55
CA SER A 6 2.78 29.49 -20.40
C SER A 6 4.07 28.70 -20.32
N ASN A 7 4.78 28.71 -21.43
CA ASN A 7 6.13 28.16 -21.58
C ASN A 7 7.21 29.00 -20.86
N SER A 8 6.83 29.75 -19.82
CA SER A 8 7.69 30.60 -19.01
C SER A 8 8.19 29.85 -17.77
N ASP A 9 9.32 30.31 -17.23
CA ASP A 9 9.77 29.89 -15.92
C ASP A 9 9.18 30.85 -14.88
N THR A 10 8.35 30.32 -13.99
CA THR A 10 7.68 31.09 -12.92
C THR A 10 8.31 30.76 -11.57
N ILE A 11 8.66 31.78 -10.79
CA ILE A 11 9.19 31.63 -9.43
C ILE A 11 8.26 32.35 -8.44
N ILE A 12 7.88 31.65 -7.39
CA ILE A 12 7.18 32.20 -6.22
C ILE A 12 8.10 31.98 -5.03
N GLU A 13 8.50 33.06 -4.35
CA GLU A 13 9.44 32.96 -3.26
C GLU A 13 9.06 33.80 -2.05
N ASN A 14 9.54 33.40 -0.88
CA ASN A 14 9.46 34.15 0.38
C ASN A 14 8.03 34.58 0.74
N SER A 15 7.04 33.75 0.37
CA SER A 15 5.63 34.09 0.46
C SER A 15 4.91 33.22 1.48
N THR A 16 3.89 33.77 2.13
CA THR A 16 3.07 33.05 3.10
C THR A 16 1.61 33.15 2.69
N PHE A 17 0.97 32.00 2.53
CA PHE A 17 -0.43 31.84 2.16
C PHE A 17 -1.13 31.19 3.36
N GLU A 18 -2.11 31.87 3.95
CA GLU A 18 -2.77 31.37 5.17
C GLU A 18 -4.29 31.55 5.11
N ASN A 19 -4.99 30.66 5.82
CA ASN A 19 -6.44 30.73 6.04
C ASN A 19 -7.26 30.71 4.74
N VAL A 20 -6.83 29.90 3.77
CA VAL A 20 -7.54 29.74 2.50
C VAL A 20 -8.73 28.81 2.72
N THR A 21 -9.93 29.28 2.36
CA THR A 21 -11.16 28.49 2.44
C THR A 21 -11.88 28.47 1.09
N SER A 22 -12.42 27.31 0.69
CA SER A 22 -13.21 27.17 -0.53
C SER A 22 -14.20 26.03 -0.41
N SER A 23 -15.47 26.28 -0.76
CA SER A 23 -16.49 25.24 -0.90
C SER A 23 -16.49 24.58 -2.28
N THR A 24 -15.76 25.13 -3.25
CA THR A 24 -15.70 24.59 -4.61
C THR A 24 -14.46 23.70 -4.75
N PRO A 25 -14.61 22.48 -5.31
CA PRO A 25 -13.47 21.65 -5.63
C PRO A 25 -12.49 22.41 -6.51
N SER A 26 -11.22 22.47 -6.09
CA SER A 26 -10.24 23.26 -6.82
C SER A 26 -8.84 22.65 -6.77
N ILE A 27 -8.09 22.92 -7.82
CA ILE A 27 -6.65 22.69 -7.85
C ILE A 27 -6.00 23.97 -7.35
N PHE A 28 -5.10 23.90 -6.37
CA PHE A 28 -4.47 25.12 -5.87
C PHE A 28 -3.40 25.66 -6.84
N LEU A 29 -2.52 24.77 -7.32
CA LEU A 29 -1.50 25.05 -8.32
C LEU A 29 -1.73 24.15 -9.54
N ASN A 30 -2.09 24.74 -10.66
CA ASN A 30 -2.26 24.03 -11.92
C ASN A 30 -1.14 24.43 -12.88
N ASN A 31 -0.23 23.50 -13.18
CA ASN A 31 0.87 23.66 -14.12
C ASN A 31 0.57 22.83 -15.38
N ASN A 32 0.10 23.48 -16.44
CA ASN A 32 -0.30 22.82 -17.68
C ASN A 32 0.63 23.27 -18.81
N ILE A 33 1.69 22.50 -19.09
CA ILE A 33 2.74 22.93 -20.02
C ILE A 33 3.10 21.81 -20.97
N ILE A 34 3.15 22.14 -22.26
CA ILE A 34 3.57 21.22 -23.32
C ILE A 34 5.11 21.24 -23.40
N ARG A 35 5.79 20.74 -22.36
CA ARG A 35 7.26 20.58 -22.29
C ARG A 35 7.63 19.34 -21.49
N GLU A 36 8.82 18.80 -21.75
CA GLU A 36 9.38 17.69 -20.98
C GLU A 36 9.70 18.11 -19.54
N ALA A 37 9.53 17.18 -18.57
CA ALA A 37 9.80 17.39 -17.14
C ALA A 37 11.25 17.69 -16.73
N THR A 38 12.19 17.86 -17.66
CA THR A 38 13.62 18.00 -17.30
C THR A 38 13.97 19.35 -16.70
N LYS A 39 13.14 20.38 -16.87
CA LYS A 39 13.32 21.69 -16.23
C LYS A 39 12.06 22.13 -15.49
N PRO A 40 12.17 22.64 -14.25
CA PRO A 40 11.04 23.15 -13.52
C PRO A 40 10.51 24.41 -14.18
N SER A 41 9.24 24.37 -14.55
CA SER A 41 8.50 25.50 -15.08
C SER A 41 7.88 26.36 -13.97
N LEU A 42 7.65 25.77 -12.80
CA LEU A 42 7.17 26.47 -11.61
C LEU A 42 8.08 26.11 -10.43
N THR A 43 8.71 27.11 -9.83
CA THR A 43 9.51 26.95 -8.60
C THR A 43 8.87 27.70 -7.46
N ILE A 44 8.69 27.02 -6.33
CA ILE A 44 8.16 27.55 -5.08
C ILE A 44 9.26 27.40 -4.03
N ARG A 45 9.80 28.52 -3.56
CA ARG A 45 10.98 28.55 -2.69
C ARG A 45 10.71 29.32 -1.41
N ASN A 46 11.05 28.74 -0.26
CA ASN A 46 10.87 29.41 1.04
C ASN A 46 9.43 29.95 1.23
N CYS A 47 8.44 29.14 0.84
CA CYS A 47 7.04 29.51 0.94
C CYS A 47 6.34 28.70 2.04
N LYS A 48 5.33 29.29 2.67
CA LYS A 48 4.50 28.65 3.70
C LYS A 48 3.04 28.65 3.29
N PHE A 49 2.39 27.50 3.38
CA PHE A 49 0.97 27.30 3.08
C PHE A 49 0.30 26.73 4.33
N LYS A 50 -0.55 27.52 5.01
CA LYS A 50 -1.14 27.13 6.30
C LYS A 50 -2.65 27.26 6.39
N ASN A 51 -3.28 26.33 7.11
CA ASN A 51 -4.69 26.38 7.47
C ASN A 51 -5.62 26.47 6.24
N PHE A 52 -5.43 25.53 5.30
CA PHE A 52 -6.27 25.44 4.12
C PHE A 52 -7.46 24.54 4.48
N LYS A 53 -8.67 25.09 4.49
CA LYS A 53 -9.91 24.32 4.70
C LYS A 53 -10.73 24.39 3.42
N THR A 54 -10.47 23.45 2.53
CA THR A 54 -10.89 23.56 1.14
C THR A 54 -11.30 22.21 0.59
N ASN A 55 -12.18 22.21 -0.40
CA ASN A 55 -12.37 21.02 -1.23
C ASN A 55 -11.24 20.84 -2.25
N ILE A 56 -9.98 21.01 -1.84
CA ILE A 56 -8.87 20.83 -2.78
C ILE A 56 -8.83 19.36 -3.21
N SER A 57 -8.92 19.14 -4.52
CA SER A 57 -8.74 17.80 -5.11
C SER A 57 -7.25 17.50 -5.26
N ASN A 58 -6.47 18.51 -5.67
CA ASN A 58 -5.02 18.46 -5.75
C ASN A 58 -4.40 19.80 -5.32
N PHE A 59 -3.42 19.78 -4.42
CA PHE A 59 -2.64 20.98 -4.14
C PHE A 59 -1.79 21.33 -5.37
N ILE A 60 -1.19 20.34 -6.01
CA ILE A 60 -0.46 20.46 -7.27
C ILE A 60 -1.09 19.52 -8.30
N HIS A 61 -1.50 20.07 -9.43
CA HIS A 61 -1.73 19.29 -10.64
C HIS A 61 -0.72 19.74 -11.69
N THR A 62 0.01 18.80 -12.26
CA THR A 62 0.96 19.09 -13.33
C THR A 62 0.71 18.20 -14.53
N ASN A 63 0.53 18.82 -15.69
CA ASN A 63 0.32 18.18 -16.97
C ASN A 63 1.44 18.63 -17.92
N GLY A 64 2.50 17.83 -18.01
CA GLY A 64 3.81 18.22 -18.52
C GLY A 64 4.56 19.23 -17.63
N GLY A 65 5.78 19.61 -18.03
CA GLY A 65 6.68 20.47 -17.25
C GLY A 65 7.08 19.87 -15.90
N ALA A 66 7.65 20.69 -15.00
CA ALA A 66 7.93 20.26 -13.64
C ALA A 66 7.67 21.36 -12.61
N VAL A 67 7.20 20.97 -11.43
CA VAL A 67 6.98 21.86 -10.28
C VAL A 67 7.99 21.52 -9.20
N SER A 68 8.68 22.51 -8.63
CA SER A 68 9.66 22.31 -7.56
C SER A 68 9.29 23.09 -6.31
N PHE A 69 9.23 22.40 -5.17
CA PHE A 69 9.10 22.96 -3.82
C PHE A 69 10.42 22.82 -3.09
N ILE A 70 10.99 23.95 -2.68
CA ILE A 70 12.31 24.01 -2.07
C ILE A 70 12.21 24.81 -0.77
N ASP A 71 12.73 24.26 0.32
CA ASP A 71 12.76 24.91 1.64
C ASP A 71 11.38 25.44 2.08
N SER A 72 10.31 24.72 1.75
CA SER A 72 8.94 25.18 1.90
C SER A 72 8.16 24.38 2.94
N GLN A 73 6.95 24.83 3.27
CA GLN A 73 6.10 24.19 4.27
C GLN A 73 4.63 24.17 3.85
N LEU A 74 4.00 22.99 3.94
CA LEU A 74 2.55 22.79 3.84
C LEU A 74 2.06 22.28 5.20
N GLU A 75 1.14 23.01 5.84
CA GLU A 75 0.70 22.72 7.21
C GLU A 75 -0.82 22.91 7.39
N ASN A 76 -1.48 21.98 8.08
CA ASN A 76 -2.91 22.05 8.40
C ASN A 76 -3.77 22.23 7.13
N ILE A 77 -3.61 21.31 6.17
CA ILE A 77 -4.39 21.29 4.94
C ILE A 77 -5.45 20.20 5.08
N GLU A 78 -6.71 20.60 5.09
CA GLU A 78 -7.84 19.69 5.13
C GLU A 78 -8.44 19.62 3.72
N ALA A 79 -8.32 18.45 3.08
CA ALA A 79 -8.85 18.20 1.75
C ALA A 79 -10.10 17.30 1.82
N ILE A 80 -11.10 17.65 0.99
CA ILE A 80 -12.29 16.84 0.67
C ILE A 80 -13.24 16.66 1.87
N ASN A 81 -14.24 17.55 1.98
CA ASN A 81 -15.31 17.46 3.01
C ASN A 81 -16.64 16.87 2.47
N HIS A 82 -16.66 16.16 1.34
CA HIS A 82 -17.91 15.69 0.75
C HIS A 82 -17.93 14.20 0.43
N LYS A 83 -18.76 13.46 1.18
CA LYS A 83 -19.05 12.02 1.00
C LYS A 83 -19.45 11.65 -0.43
N THR A 84 -20.02 12.59 -1.20
CA THR A 84 -20.48 12.36 -2.58
C THR A 84 -19.35 12.26 -3.60
N GLU A 85 -18.13 12.72 -3.28
CA GLU A 85 -16.97 12.67 -4.18
C GLU A 85 -16.08 11.44 -3.95
N LEU A 86 -16.35 10.64 -2.91
CA LEU A 86 -15.59 9.43 -2.63
C LEU A 86 -15.67 8.43 -3.79
N GLU A 87 -16.86 8.25 -4.38
CA GLU A 87 -17.01 7.38 -5.56
C GLU A 87 -16.19 7.87 -6.77
N PHE A 88 -16.08 9.20 -6.94
CA PHE A 88 -15.24 9.77 -8.00
C PHE A 88 -13.77 9.51 -7.74
N CYS A 89 -13.30 9.73 -6.51
CA CYS A 89 -11.91 9.46 -6.14
C CYS A 89 -11.58 7.95 -6.14
N ASP A 90 -12.52 7.08 -5.81
CA ASP A 90 -12.39 5.63 -5.95
C ASP A 90 -12.15 5.24 -7.42
N ARG A 91 -12.86 5.90 -8.35
CA ARG A 91 -12.73 5.64 -9.78
C ARG A 91 -11.53 6.34 -10.42
N PHE A 92 -11.19 7.54 -9.96
CA PHE A 92 -10.16 8.42 -10.50
C PHE A 92 -9.24 8.97 -9.39
N PRO A 93 -8.49 8.09 -8.72
CA PRO A 93 -7.70 8.44 -7.54
C PRO A 93 -6.65 9.52 -7.80
N TYR A 94 -6.16 9.63 -9.04
CA TYR A 94 -5.20 10.67 -9.42
C TYR A 94 -5.76 12.08 -9.33
N ASN A 95 -7.06 12.27 -9.57
CA ASN A 95 -7.73 13.57 -9.40
C ASN A 95 -7.86 13.97 -7.93
N CYS A 96 -7.57 13.07 -6.99
CA CYS A 96 -7.68 13.30 -5.54
C CYS A 96 -6.33 13.13 -4.82
N ALA A 97 -5.22 13.27 -5.55
CA ALA A 97 -3.87 13.26 -4.99
C ALA A 97 -3.56 14.64 -4.37
N ILE A 98 -3.70 14.75 -3.05
CA ILE A 98 -3.64 16.04 -2.34
C ILE A 98 -2.28 16.71 -2.47
N PHE A 99 -1.17 15.99 -2.41
CA PHE A 99 0.14 16.61 -2.58
C PHE A 99 0.45 16.88 -4.05
N GLY A 100 0.14 15.92 -4.93
CA GLY A 100 0.46 16.07 -6.35
C GLY A 100 -0.13 15.02 -7.28
N SER A 101 -0.77 15.49 -8.36
CA SER A 101 -1.11 14.67 -9.53
C SER A 101 -0.16 14.98 -10.68
N LEU A 102 0.45 13.93 -11.23
CA LEU A 102 1.43 14.01 -12.31
C LEU A 102 0.88 13.38 -13.61
N GLU A 103 0.72 14.17 -14.67
CA GLU A 103 0.31 13.69 -16.00
C GLU A 103 1.28 14.07 -17.11
N ASN A 104 1.27 13.28 -18.20
CA ASN A 104 1.96 13.54 -19.47
C ASN A 104 3.43 13.96 -19.36
N ASN A 105 4.28 13.06 -18.84
CA ASN A 105 5.72 13.29 -18.66
C ASN A 105 6.04 14.50 -17.77
N SER A 106 5.25 14.73 -16.72
CA SER A 106 5.47 15.81 -15.75
C SER A 106 6.35 15.39 -14.56
N GLY A 107 6.86 16.39 -13.85
CA GLY A 107 7.68 16.21 -12.65
C GLY A 107 7.18 16.99 -11.45
N ILE A 108 7.29 16.42 -10.25
CA ILE A 108 7.20 17.16 -9.00
C ILE A 108 8.45 16.87 -8.17
N ASN A 109 9.11 17.93 -7.71
CA ASN A 109 10.29 17.85 -6.87
C ASN A 109 10.00 18.51 -5.52
N PHE A 110 10.20 17.79 -4.43
CA PHE A 110 10.20 18.32 -3.06
C PHE A 110 11.61 18.20 -2.49
N VAL A 111 12.17 19.32 -2.04
CA VAL A 111 13.50 19.38 -1.42
C VAL A 111 13.39 20.18 -0.13
N ASN A 112 13.91 19.65 0.97
CA ASN A 112 13.91 20.33 2.27
C ASN A 112 12.51 20.84 2.69
N THR A 113 11.47 20.08 2.37
CA THR A 113 10.08 20.53 2.55
C THR A 113 9.38 19.78 3.66
N VAL A 114 8.56 20.48 4.43
CA VAL A 114 7.74 19.91 5.51
C VAL A 114 6.28 19.83 5.08
N LEU A 115 5.68 18.65 5.19
CA LEU A 115 4.27 18.37 4.90
C LEU A 115 3.62 17.81 6.17
N LYS A 116 2.79 18.62 6.85
CA LYS A 116 2.32 18.30 8.19
C LYS A 116 0.82 18.52 8.41
N ASN A 117 0.18 17.60 9.15
CA ASN A 117 -1.23 17.67 9.52
C ASN A 117 -2.13 17.82 8.27
N ILE A 118 -1.90 17.00 7.25
CA ILE A 118 -2.65 17.04 6.00
C ILE A 118 -3.60 15.86 5.94
N THR A 119 -4.89 16.14 5.75
CA THR A 119 -5.91 15.12 5.49
C THR A 119 -6.24 15.07 4.01
N GLY A 120 -6.48 13.88 3.47
CA GLY A 120 -6.82 13.74 2.05
C GLY A 120 -7.04 12.30 1.61
N TYR A 121 -7.16 12.12 0.30
CA TYR A 121 -7.45 10.82 -0.29
C TYR A 121 -6.18 10.01 -0.57
N VAL A 122 -5.32 10.57 -1.42
CA VAL A 122 -4.03 10.01 -1.84
C VAL A 122 -3.00 11.13 -1.69
N GLY A 123 -1.76 10.85 -1.33
CA GLY A 123 -0.69 11.86 -1.35
C GLY A 123 -0.31 12.24 -2.78
N PHE A 124 0.30 11.30 -3.48
CA PHE A 124 0.81 11.42 -4.85
C PHE A 124 0.22 10.34 -5.74
N SER A 125 -0.07 10.71 -6.99
CA SER A 125 -0.50 9.78 -8.03
C SER A 125 0.03 10.22 -9.39
N SER A 126 0.37 9.25 -10.22
CA SER A 126 0.78 9.48 -11.61
C SER A 126 -0.28 8.95 -12.57
N GLY A 127 -0.53 9.70 -13.63
CA GLY A 127 -1.07 9.21 -14.88
C GLY A 127 0.07 8.71 -15.77
N PHE A 128 0.33 9.40 -16.87
CA PHE A 128 1.31 8.99 -17.88
C PHE A 128 2.72 9.50 -17.59
N ASN A 129 3.64 8.60 -17.25
CA ASN A 129 5.08 8.87 -17.08
C ASN A 129 5.42 9.99 -16.07
N GLY A 130 4.68 10.09 -14.97
CA GLY A 130 4.98 11.08 -13.92
C GLY A 130 6.29 10.77 -13.20
N LYS A 131 7.02 11.82 -12.82
CA LYS A 131 8.28 11.73 -12.08
C LYS A 131 8.17 12.45 -10.75
N LEU A 132 8.32 11.72 -9.65
CA LEU A 132 8.33 12.29 -8.31
C LEU A 132 9.73 12.21 -7.73
N PHE A 133 10.24 13.32 -7.23
CA PHE A 133 11.50 13.37 -6.50
C PHE A 133 11.25 14.03 -5.15
N VAL A 134 11.61 13.34 -4.08
CA VAL A 134 11.46 13.79 -2.70
C VAL A 134 12.79 13.62 -2.00
N ASP A 135 13.41 14.71 -1.57
CA ASP A 135 14.71 14.68 -0.91
C ASP A 135 14.70 15.53 0.37
N ASN A 136 15.23 14.96 1.45
CA ASN A 136 15.34 15.61 2.75
C ASN A 136 14.01 16.25 3.23
N CYS A 137 12.91 15.52 3.07
CA CYS A 137 11.57 16.01 3.41
C CYS A 137 11.04 15.38 4.70
N PHE A 138 10.11 16.07 5.35
CA PHE A 138 9.46 15.59 6.57
C PHE A 138 7.94 15.54 6.41
N PHE A 139 7.39 14.33 6.49
CA PHE A 139 5.95 14.06 6.39
C PHE A 139 5.43 13.64 7.77
N GLN A 140 4.60 14.48 8.39
CA GLN A 140 4.18 14.26 9.78
C GLN A 140 2.67 14.40 9.99
N ASN A 141 2.08 13.46 10.74
CA ASN A 141 0.66 13.52 11.14
C ASN A 141 -0.31 13.65 9.95
N ASN A 142 0.04 13.10 8.79
CA ASN A 142 -0.86 13.11 7.64
C ASN A 142 -1.82 11.93 7.73
N GLN A 143 -3.09 12.17 7.36
CA GLN A 143 -4.13 11.15 7.34
C GLN A 143 -4.67 11.02 5.92
N LEU A 144 -4.25 9.97 5.21
CA LEU A 144 -4.56 9.75 3.80
C LEU A 144 -5.23 8.40 3.62
N LYS A 145 -6.39 8.32 2.96
CA LYS A 145 -7.11 7.05 2.76
C LYS A 145 -6.21 5.96 2.15
N TYR A 146 -5.48 6.29 1.08
CA TYR A 146 -4.63 5.35 0.33
C TYR A 146 -3.13 5.65 0.42
N GLY A 147 -2.70 6.32 1.50
CA GLY A 147 -1.28 6.58 1.77
C GLY A 147 -0.65 7.66 0.87
N HIS A 148 0.67 7.81 1.02
CA HIS A 148 1.42 8.88 0.35
C HIS A 148 1.64 8.60 -1.13
N ILE A 149 1.84 7.35 -1.51
CA ILE A 149 1.98 6.91 -2.89
C ILE A 149 0.91 5.87 -3.14
N TYR A 150 0.01 6.16 -4.06
CA TYR A 150 -0.99 5.21 -4.49
C TYR A 150 -0.79 4.83 -5.95
N ILE A 151 -0.80 3.53 -6.22
CA ILE A 151 -0.76 2.99 -7.56
C ILE A 151 -2.05 2.20 -7.78
N SER A 152 -2.91 2.69 -8.69
CA SER A 152 -4.18 2.08 -9.05
C SER A 152 -4.04 1.08 -10.21
N ASP A 153 -5.07 0.26 -10.45
CA ASP A 153 -5.10 -0.76 -11.52
C ASP A 153 -5.18 -0.19 -12.96
N ASN A 154 -4.93 1.11 -13.13
CA ASN A 154 -4.94 1.79 -14.43
C ASN A 154 -3.72 1.38 -15.28
N LYS A 155 -3.95 0.56 -16.30
CA LYS A 155 -2.92 0.07 -17.25
C LYS A 155 -2.18 1.16 -18.02
N ARG A 156 -2.70 2.38 -18.04
CA ARG A 156 -2.08 3.54 -18.70
C ARG A 156 -1.17 4.33 -17.77
N SER A 157 -1.15 3.97 -16.48
CA SER A 157 -0.37 4.65 -15.47
C SER A 157 1.02 4.03 -15.31
N TYR A 158 2.03 4.89 -15.29
CA TYR A 158 3.42 4.52 -15.00
C TYR A 158 4.19 5.77 -14.53
N GLY A 159 5.29 5.56 -13.82
CA GLY A 159 6.05 6.66 -13.25
C GLY A 159 7.33 6.22 -12.54
N VAL A 160 8.17 7.20 -12.26
CA VAL A 160 9.44 7.02 -11.55
C VAL A 160 9.42 7.88 -10.30
N TYR A 161 9.44 7.24 -9.14
CA TYR A 161 9.42 7.91 -7.84
C TYR A 161 10.73 7.62 -7.11
N ASN A 162 11.42 8.69 -6.74
CA ASN A 162 12.64 8.63 -5.95
C ASN A 162 12.41 9.38 -4.63
N ILE A 163 12.58 8.67 -3.51
CA ILE A 163 12.45 9.25 -2.17
C ILE A 163 13.76 9.00 -1.42
N THR A 164 14.43 10.07 -1.04
CA THR A 164 15.75 10.01 -0.41
C THR A 164 15.78 10.83 0.88
N ASN A 165 16.55 10.36 1.87
CA ASN A 165 16.90 11.13 3.07
C ASN A 165 15.70 11.71 3.83
N SER A 166 14.54 11.08 3.75
CA SER A 166 13.28 11.65 4.23
C SER A 166 12.80 10.95 5.49
N VAL A 167 11.85 11.56 6.18
CA VAL A 167 11.24 10.97 7.38
C VAL A 167 9.71 11.04 7.27
N PHE A 168 9.07 9.90 7.50
CA PHE A 168 7.62 9.77 7.61
C PHE A 168 7.27 9.38 9.04
N ASP A 169 6.68 10.31 9.80
CA ASP A 169 6.39 10.17 11.22
C ASP A 169 4.90 10.31 11.54
N ASN A 170 4.34 9.32 12.23
CA ASN A 170 2.97 9.36 12.76
C ASN A 170 1.89 9.60 11.69
N ASN A 171 2.04 9.00 10.51
CA ASN A 171 1.02 9.09 9.46
C ASN A 171 0.01 7.94 9.55
N ILE A 172 -1.19 8.15 9.04
CA ILE A 172 -2.30 7.19 9.11
C ILE A 172 -2.90 6.96 7.72
N SER A 173 -3.21 5.71 7.39
CA SER A 173 -4.00 5.34 6.20
C SER A 173 -4.86 4.10 6.44
N ASP A 174 -5.68 3.71 5.46
CA ASP A 174 -6.39 2.43 5.54
C ASP A 174 -5.45 1.25 5.32
N LYS A 175 -4.60 1.36 4.29
CA LYS A 175 -3.57 0.38 3.92
C LYS A 175 -2.34 1.09 3.43
N GLY A 176 -1.15 0.55 3.70
CA GLY A 176 0.10 1.03 3.11
C GLY A 176 0.29 2.54 3.28
N THR A 177 0.58 3.00 4.49
CA THR A 177 0.60 4.44 4.81
C THR A 177 1.52 5.25 3.90
N ILE A 178 2.62 4.65 3.45
CA ILE A 178 3.56 5.30 2.54
C ILE A 178 3.33 4.83 1.12
N VAL A 179 3.29 3.51 0.89
CA VAL A 179 3.10 2.93 -0.45
C VAL A 179 1.92 1.97 -0.43
N HIS A 180 0.94 2.24 -1.27
CA HIS A 180 -0.21 1.38 -1.51
C HIS A 180 -0.30 1.04 -3.00
N VAL A 181 -0.07 -0.23 -3.32
CA VAL A 181 -0.20 -0.77 -4.66
C VAL A 181 -1.47 -1.62 -4.75
N TYR A 182 -2.47 -1.10 -5.44
CA TYR A 182 -3.72 -1.78 -5.67
C TYR A 182 -3.66 -2.63 -6.95
N LYS A 183 -3.80 -3.95 -6.75
CA LYS A 183 -3.85 -5.02 -7.75
C LYS A 183 -2.58 -5.19 -8.60
N ASN A 184 -2.62 -6.30 -9.36
CA ASN A 184 -1.57 -6.82 -10.20
C ASN A 184 -1.33 -5.95 -11.45
N LEU A 185 -0.45 -4.97 -11.30
CA LEU A 185 -0.01 -4.07 -12.36
C LEU A 185 1.30 -4.52 -12.97
N TYR A 186 1.47 -4.28 -14.26
CA TYR A 186 2.75 -4.45 -14.95
C TYR A 186 3.88 -3.68 -14.23
N SER A 187 5.12 -4.14 -14.41
CA SER A 187 6.35 -3.56 -13.85
C SER A 187 6.75 -2.20 -14.46
N THR A 188 5.77 -1.33 -14.76
CA THR A 188 6.01 -0.05 -15.44
C THR A 188 6.32 1.09 -14.50
N PHE A 189 6.10 0.92 -13.20
CA PHE A 189 6.57 1.85 -12.17
C PHE A 189 7.98 1.48 -11.69
N SER A 190 8.73 2.51 -11.28
CA SER A 190 9.97 2.38 -10.51
C SER A 190 9.83 3.26 -9.27
N ILE A 191 9.90 2.66 -8.10
CA ILE A 191 9.87 3.35 -6.80
C ILE A 191 11.16 2.97 -6.10
N ASP A 192 12.07 3.94 -6.00
CA ASP A 192 13.32 3.78 -5.28
C ASP A 192 13.25 4.64 -4.02
N ILE A 193 13.31 4.00 -2.86
CA ILE A 193 13.33 4.64 -1.54
C ILE A 193 14.69 4.37 -0.91
N ASP A 194 15.40 5.42 -0.52
CA ASP A 194 16.77 5.33 -0.02
C ASP A 194 16.96 6.17 1.24
N ASN A 195 17.70 5.63 2.21
CA ASN A 195 18.08 6.30 3.46
C ASN A 195 16.91 7.06 4.13
N THR A 196 15.75 6.41 4.23
CA THR A 196 14.49 7.02 4.70
C THR A 196 14.02 6.33 5.98
N ILE A 197 13.47 7.13 6.89
CA ILE A 197 12.99 6.65 8.20
C ILE A 197 11.47 6.61 8.22
N PHE A 198 10.92 5.45 8.54
CA PHE A 198 9.49 5.23 8.75
C PHE A 198 9.22 5.01 10.23
N LYS A 199 8.58 5.97 10.89
CA LYS A 199 8.34 5.92 12.33
C LYS A 199 6.89 6.16 12.70
N ASN A 200 6.37 5.36 13.64
CA ASN A 200 5.02 5.51 14.20
C ASN A 200 3.89 5.53 13.16
N ASN A 201 4.08 5.00 11.96
CA ASN A 201 3.03 5.00 10.94
C ASN A 201 2.03 3.89 11.24
N HIS A 202 0.75 4.14 10.95
CA HIS A 202 -0.35 3.24 11.24
C HIS A 202 -1.26 3.04 10.04
N ALA A 203 -1.45 1.78 9.63
CA ALA A 203 -2.52 1.39 8.73
C ALA A 203 -3.70 0.82 9.51
N ASN A 204 -4.92 1.27 9.23
CA ASN A 204 -6.13 0.75 9.89
C ASN A 204 -6.34 -0.75 9.62
N ASP A 205 -5.87 -1.24 8.46
CA ASP A 205 -6.07 -2.62 8.02
C ASP A 205 -4.73 -3.36 7.87
N HIS A 206 -4.03 -3.18 6.74
CA HIS A 206 -2.81 -3.94 6.42
C HIS A 206 -1.66 -3.06 5.97
N GLY A 207 -0.42 -3.50 6.26
CA GLY A 207 0.77 -2.87 5.71
C GLY A 207 1.04 -1.50 6.31
N GLY A 208 1.50 -1.45 7.56
CA GLY A 208 1.69 -0.21 8.32
C GLY A 208 2.57 0.83 7.63
N VAL A 209 3.48 0.39 6.75
CA VAL A 209 4.24 1.27 5.85
C VAL A 209 3.85 1.00 4.39
N MET A 210 3.81 -0.27 4.01
CA MET A 210 3.60 -0.70 2.64
C MET A 210 2.52 -1.79 2.53
N TYR A 211 1.62 -1.62 1.59
CA TYR A 211 0.67 -2.63 1.19
C TYR A 211 0.76 -2.84 -0.31
N SER A 212 0.83 -4.10 -0.74
CA SER A 212 0.73 -4.42 -2.15
C SER A 212 0.07 -5.75 -2.42
N SER A 213 -0.82 -5.73 -3.40
CA SER A 213 -1.43 -6.93 -4.00
C SER A 213 -0.88 -7.23 -5.41
N SER A 214 0.20 -6.58 -5.82
CA SER A 214 0.89 -6.86 -7.09
C SER A 214 1.91 -7.98 -6.95
N LYS A 215 2.05 -8.80 -8.01
CA LYS A 215 3.09 -9.84 -8.10
C LYS A 215 4.45 -9.31 -8.55
N PHE A 216 4.54 -8.03 -8.89
CA PHE A 216 5.72 -7.42 -9.53
C PHE A 216 6.45 -6.43 -8.62
N ASN A 217 6.15 -6.36 -7.32
CA ASN A 217 6.78 -5.37 -6.44
C ASN A 217 8.30 -5.54 -6.34
N ASN A 218 8.79 -6.77 -6.46
CA ASN A 218 10.23 -7.05 -6.45
C ASN A 218 10.99 -6.36 -7.59
N ASN A 219 10.32 -6.06 -8.70
CA ASN A 219 10.89 -5.31 -9.82
C ASN A 219 10.56 -3.82 -9.79
N MET A 220 9.47 -3.46 -9.10
CA MET A 220 8.92 -2.11 -9.08
C MET A 220 9.43 -1.27 -7.91
N ILE A 221 9.67 -1.88 -6.74
CA ILE A 221 9.98 -1.18 -5.50
C ILE A 221 11.34 -1.64 -4.99
N LYS A 222 12.26 -0.71 -4.78
CA LYS A 222 13.53 -0.94 -4.09
C LYS A 222 13.58 -0.08 -2.83
N ILE A 223 14.01 -0.71 -1.74
CA ILE A 223 14.15 -0.11 -0.42
C ILE A 223 15.61 -0.26 -0.01
N ASN A 224 16.31 0.86 0.09
CA ASN A 224 17.75 0.90 0.32
C ASN A 224 18.03 1.59 1.67
N ASP A 225 18.75 0.90 2.56
CA ASP A 225 19.24 1.46 3.83
C ASP A 225 18.17 2.25 4.62
N CYS A 226 16.92 1.77 4.64
CA CYS A 226 15.80 2.40 5.34
C CYS A 226 15.62 1.84 6.75
N GLN A 227 14.96 2.61 7.62
CA GLN A 227 14.71 2.24 9.02
C GLN A 227 13.22 2.21 9.35
N PHE A 228 12.81 1.30 10.22
CA PHE A 228 11.40 1.05 10.53
C PHE A 228 11.16 1.01 12.05
N PHE A 229 10.60 2.08 12.61
CA PHE A 229 10.40 2.18 14.05
C PHE A 229 8.92 2.25 14.44
N ASN A 230 8.46 1.29 15.24
CA ASN A 230 7.13 1.34 15.87
C ASN A 230 5.98 1.58 14.86
N ASN A 231 6.11 1.03 13.65
CA ASN A 231 5.01 1.04 12.68
C ASN A 231 4.01 -0.07 13.07
N SER A 232 2.74 0.09 12.70
CA SER A 232 1.69 -0.85 13.06
C SER A 232 0.61 -0.95 12.00
N ALA A 233 -0.13 -2.05 12.02
CA ALA A 233 -1.32 -2.26 11.22
C ALA A 233 -2.42 -2.88 12.09
N GLY A 234 -3.68 -2.57 11.80
CA GLY A 234 -4.82 -3.08 12.56
C GLY A 234 -4.94 -4.60 12.51
N GLN A 235 -4.68 -5.21 11.34
CA GLN A 235 -4.74 -6.65 11.13
C GLN A 235 -3.35 -7.28 11.02
N SER A 236 -2.56 -6.90 10.00
CA SER A 236 -1.30 -7.60 9.69
C SER A 236 -0.31 -6.76 8.88
N GLY A 237 0.97 -7.15 8.95
CA GLY A 237 2.05 -6.51 8.21
C GLY A 237 2.37 -5.13 8.76
N TYR A 238 2.94 -5.04 9.97
CA TYR A 238 3.29 -3.77 10.61
C TYR A 238 4.24 -2.93 9.75
N ILE A 239 5.05 -3.59 8.90
CA ILE A 239 5.86 -2.93 7.88
C ILE A 239 5.26 -3.19 6.50
N LEU A 240 5.12 -4.46 6.12
CA LEU A 240 4.73 -4.86 4.77
C LEU A 240 3.68 -5.97 4.78
N MET A 241 2.60 -5.75 4.04
CA MET A 241 1.72 -6.81 3.55
C MET A 241 1.89 -6.96 2.04
N SER A 242 2.25 -8.15 1.59
CA SER A 242 2.51 -8.45 0.17
C SER A 242 1.58 -9.54 -0.37
N LEU A 243 1.49 -9.68 -1.71
CA LEU A 243 0.69 -10.74 -2.33
C LEU A 243 1.19 -12.14 -1.93
N ASN A 244 2.50 -12.33 -1.91
CA ASN A 244 3.22 -13.55 -1.55
C ASN A 244 4.69 -13.20 -1.33
N LYS A 245 5.46 -14.12 -0.76
CA LYS A 245 6.90 -13.94 -0.45
C LYS A 245 7.77 -13.64 -1.67
N ASN A 246 7.39 -14.11 -2.86
CA ASN A 246 8.12 -13.81 -4.10
C ASN A 246 7.83 -12.40 -4.64
N SER A 247 6.82 -11.73 -4.08
CA SER A 247 6.35 -10.41 -4.48
C SER A 247 6.73 -9.33 -3.48
N ILE A 248 7.69 -9.57 -2.58
CA ILE A 248 8.21 -8.52 -1.71
C ILE A 248 9.07 -7.51 -2.50
N PRO A 249 9.10 -6.22 -2.11
CA PRO A 249 10.08 -5.28 -2.60
C PRO A 249 11.52 -5.80 -2.48
N LEU A 250 12.41 -5.28 -3.31
CA LEU A 250 13.83 -5.56 -3.20
C LEU A 250 14.42 -4.71 -2.07
N PHE A 251 14.77 -5.33 -0.95
CA PHE A 251 15.46 -4.69 0.16
C PHE A 251 16.98 -4.84 0.01
N ILE A 252 17.72 -3.73 0.10
CA ILE A 252 19.18 -3.69 -0.05
C ILE A 252 19.74 -2.90 1.13
N TYR A 253 20.68 -3.51 1.84
CA TYR A 253 21.38 -2.85 2.95
C TYR A 253 22.88 -2.89 2.71
N LYS A 254 23.51 -1.72 2.70
CA LYS A 254 24.97 -1.58 2.73
C LYS A 254 25.47 -1.48 4.16
N ASN A 255 24.62 -0.98 5.07
CA ASN A 255 24.91 -0.92 6.49
C ASN A 255 24.54 -2.24 7.19
N GLU A 256 25.50 -2.85 7.88
CA GLU A 256 25.32 -4.15 8.58
C GLU A 256 24.36 -4.05 9.76
N GLU A 257 24.33 -2.94 10.49
CA GLU A 257 23.40 -2.71 11.60
C GLU A 257 21.95 -2.69 11.08
N LEU A 258 21.71 -1.96 9.99
CA LEU A 258 20.39 -1.90 9.36
C LEU A 258 19.95 -3.25 8.78
N LEU A 259 20.90 -4.02 8.21
CA LEU A 259 20.62 -5.38 7.75
C LEU A 259 20.16 -6.27 8.91
N ASN A 260 20.85 -6.20 10.07
CA ASN A 260 20.48 -7.00 11.24
C ASN A 260 19.11 -6.60 11.80
N GLU A 261 18.80 -5.31 11.84
CA GLU A 261 17.47 -4.81 12.21
C GLU A 261 16.38 -5.32 11.25
N PHE A 262 16.64 -5.27 9.95
CA PHE A 262 15.73 -5.82 8.94
C PHE A 262 15.51 -7.33 9.09
N LEU A 263 16.57 -8.10 9.31
CA LEU A 263 16.48 -9.55 9.53
C LEU A 263 15.70 -9.90 10.80
N PHE A 264 15.78 -9.06 11.83
CA PHE A 264 14.92 -9.20 13.01
C PHE A 264 13.44 -9.03 12.62
N TYR A 265 13.08 -7.96 11.90
CA TYR A 265 11.70 -7.75 11.46
C TYR A 265 11.19 -8.82 10.50
N LEU A 266 12.04 -9.33 9.61
CA LEU A 266 11.66 -10.39 8.68
C LEU A 266 11.26 -11.70 9.39
N ASN A 267 11.77 -11.92 10.60
CA ASN A 267 11.42 -13.06 11.45
C ASN A 267 10.30 -12.74 12.46
N ASP A 268 9.89 -11.48 12.58
CA ASP A 268 8.73 -11.09 13.38
C ASP A 268 7.44 -11.41 12.60
N THR A 269 6.60 -12.25 13.21
CA THR A 269 5.36 -12.78 12.60
C THR A 269 4.31 -11.71 12.33
N LYS A 270 4.52 -10.48 12.80
CA LYS A 270 3.61 -9.35 12.57
C LYS A 270 4.12 -8.35 11.55
N SER A 271 5.42 -8.26 11.34
CA SER A 271 6.03 -7.17 10.56
C SER A 271 5.92 -7.39 9.06
N PHE A 272 6.18 -8.61 8.61
CA PHE A 272 6.08 -9.05 7.22
C PHE A 272 5.04 -10.15 7.11
N THR A 273 4.00 -9.89 6.31
CA THR A 273 2.92 -10.85 6.09
C THR A 273 2.59 -10.96 4.61
N SER A 274 1.89 -12.04 4.25
CA SER A 274 1.32 -12.20 2.92
C SER A 274 -0.15 -12.60 2.96
N ASN A 275 -0.78 -12.68 1.79
CA ASN A 275 -2.08 -13.31 1.67
C ASN A 275 -2.05 -14.78 2.15
N PRO A 276 -3.23 -15.37 2.46
CA PRO A 276 -3.37 -16.80 2.68
C PRO A 276 -2.67 -17.63 1.62
N SER A 277 -1.80 -18.54 2.07
CA SER A 277 -0.97 -19.38 1.20
C SER A 277 -1.26 -20.86 1.37
N TYR A 278 -1.51 -21.31 2.60
CA TYR A 278 -1.79 -22.72 2.87
C TYR A 278 -2.67 -22.93 4.11
N ILE A 279 -3.25 -24.12 4.20
CA ILE A 279 -4.01 -24.60 5.35
C ILE A 279 -3.18 -25.69 6.02
N ALA A 280 -3.02 -25.63 7.34
CA ALA A 280 -2.37 -26.68 8.11
C ALA A 280 -3.24 -27.10 9.31
N CYS A 281 -3.47 -28.41 9.41
CA CYS A 281 -4.14 -29.06 10.53
C CYS A 281 -3.10 -29.46 11.59
N ASP A 282 -3.43 -29.39 12.89
CA ASP A 282 -2.52 -29.55 14.07
C ASP A 282 -1.04 -29.77 13.70
N PRO A 283 -0.15 -28.75 13.83
CA PRO A 283 1.23 -28.83 13.35
C PRO A 283 2.05 -29.99 13.96
N ARG A 284 1.55 -30.63 15.02
CA ARG A 284 2.18 -31.80 15.66
C ARG A 284 1.83 -33.13 14.99
N LYS A 285 0.80 -33.19 14.14
CA LYS A 285 0.32 -34.42 13.50
C LYS A 285 0.50 -34.35 11.98
N LYS A 286 1.50 -35.07 11.48
CA LYS A 286 1.80 -35.15 10.04
C LYS A 286 0.77 -35.98 9.24
N TYR A 287 0.04 -36.87 9.92
CA TYR A 287 -0.93 -37.77 9.29
C TYR A 287 -2.15 -37.96 10.19
N PHE A 288 -3.32 -38.07 9.56
CA PHE A 288 -4.54 -38.59 10.18
C PHE A 288 -4.85 -39.94 9.53
N SER A 289 -5.10 -40.97 10.33
CA SER A 289 -5.48 -42.28 9.82
C SER A 289 -6.99 -42.45 9.96
N ILE A 290 -7.65 -42.79 8.85
CA ILE A 290 -9.09 -43.09 8.81
C ILE A 290 -9.22 -44.52 8.29
N ASN A 291 -9.67 -45.43 9.14
CA ASN A 291 -9.95 -46.80 8.73
C ASN A 291 -11.21 -46.85 7.85
N SER A 292 -11.20 -47.75 6.86
CA SER A 292 -12.33 -47.94 5.94
C SER A 292 -13.65 -48.16 6.70
N GLY A 293 -14.68 -47.41 6.34
CA GLY A 293 -16.02 -47.50 6.95
C GLY A 293 -16.20 -46.76 8.28
N ILE A 294 -15.12 -46.24 8.89
CA ILE A 294 -15.22 -45.45 10.12
C ILE A 294 -15.38 -43.97 9.78
N THR A 295 -16.33 -43.30 10.46
CA THR A 295 -16.38 -41.83 10.47
C THR A 295 -15.51 -41.37 11.64
N PRO A 296 -14.53 -40.47 11.44
CA PRO A 296 -13.84 -39.86 12.56
C PRO A 296 -14.88 -39.25 13.51
N PHE A 297 -14.79 -39.59 14.80
CA PHE A 297 -15.64 -38.98 15.83
C PHE A 297 -15.24 -37.53 16.10
N GLU A 298 -14.00 -37.15 15.78
CA GLU A 298 -13.44 -35.83 16.00
C GLU A 298 -13.42 -35.02 14.69
N THR A 299 -13.84 -33.76 14.77
CA THR A 299 -13.63 -32.77 13.71
C THR A 299 -12.14 -32.45 13.62
N ILE A 300 -11.57 -32.52 12.42
CA ILE A 300 -10.20 -32.08 12.17
C ILE A 300 -10.24 -30.57 11.96
N ASN A 301 -9.57 -29.84 12.85
CA ASN A 301 -9.47 -28.39 12.78
C ASN A 301 -8.15 -28.02 12.12
N CYS A 302 -8.22 -27.15 11.11
CA CYS A 302 -7.06 -26.64 10.41
C CYS A 302 -7.08 -25.12 10.42
N ASN A 303 -5.90 -24.50 10.47
CA ASN A 303 -5.77 -23.05 10.44
C ASN A 303 -5.15 -22.59 9.12
N ILE A 304 -5.36 -21.32 8.79
CA ILE A 304 -4.85 -20.68 7.59
C ILE A 304 -3.54 -19.97 7.91
N TYR A 305 -2.57 -20.09 7.02
CA TYR A 305 -1.24 -19.51 7.18
C TYR A 305 -0.80 -18.77 5.92
N ASP A 306 0.05 -17.76 6.11
CA ASP A 306 0.73 -17.02 5.04
C ASP A 306 2.08 -17.67 4.68
N ASP A 307 2.82 -17.10 3.71
CA ASP A 307 4.12 -17.63 3.26
C ASP A 307 5.24 -17.55 4.30
N TYR A 308 5.02 -16.83 5.39
CA TYR A 308 5.94 -16.69 6.51
C TYR A 308 5.60 -17.64 7.65
N GLY A 309 4.51 -18.41 7.51
CA GLY A 309 4.02 -19.31 8.54
C GLY A 309 3.26 -18.59 9.65
N ASN A 310 2.84 -17.35 9.41
CA ASN A 310 1.99 -16.62 10.33
C ASN A 310 0.57 -17.15 10.20
N GLU A 311 -0.06 -17.46 11.33
CA GLU A 311 -1.49 -17.79 11.35
C GLU A 311 -2.31 -16.55 11.01
N ILE A 312 -3.15 -16.66 9.98
CA ILE A 312 -4.00 -15.56 9.54
C ILE A 312 -5.29 -15.57 10.36
N LYS A 313 -5.54 -14.45 11.03
CA LYS A 313 -6.79 -14.22 11.74
C LYS A 313 -7.73 -13.42 10.85
N LEU A 314 -8.65 -14.12 10.20
CA LEU A 314 -9.74 -13.45 9.51
C LEU A 314 -10.80 -13.01 10.54
N ASP A 315 -11.53 -11.93 10.24
CA ASP A 315 -12.56 -11.42 11.13
C ASP A 315 -13.60 -12.52 11.45
N SER A 316 -14.20 -12.44 12.63
CA SER A 316 -15.29 -13.34 13.01
C SER A 316 -16.67 -12.77 12.67
N ASN A 317 -16.74 -11.48 12.33
CA ASN A 317 -18.00 -10.81 12.03
C ASN A 317 -18.48 -11.12 10.59
N ILE A 318 -19.55 -11.89 10.46
CA ILE A 318 -20.13 -12.29 9.16
C ILE A 318 -20.60 -11.09 8.33
N ASP A 319 -21.01 -10.01 9.00
CA ASP A 319 -21.58 -8.83 8.33
C ASP A 319 -20.53 -8.09 7.49
N ASP A 320 -19.24 -8.32 7.78
CA ASP A 320 -18.12 -7.68 7.09
C ASP A 320 -17.58 -8.55 5.93
N TYR A 321 -18.09 -9.78 5.73
CA TYR A 321 -17.63 -10.68 4.68
C TYR A 321 -18.39 -10.52 3.37
N SER A 322 -17.65 -10.47 2.26
CA SER A 322 -18.18 -10.82 0.95
C SER A 322 -17.96 -12.31 0.65
N LEU A 323 -18.77 -12.88 -0.24
CA LEU A 323 -18.61 -14.26 -0.73
C LEU A 323 -17.21 -14.53 -1.31
N ASN A 324 -16.51 -13.49 -1.76
CA ASN A 324 -15.16 -13.58 -2.31
C ASN A 324 -14.08 -13.70 -1.23
N ASP A 325 -14.42 -13.40 0.03
CA ASP A 325 -13.50 -13.48 1.18
C ASP A 325 -13.52 -14.87 1.85
N LEU A 326 -14.43 -15.74 1.43
CA LEU A 326 -14.51 -17.12 1.91
C LEU A 326 -13.43 -17.99 1.25
N LEU A 327 -12.65 -18.66 2.09
CA LEU A 327 -11.67 -19.65 1.66
C LEU A 327 -12.32 -21.02 1.57
N TYR A 328 -12.41 -21.55 0.36
CA TYR A 328 -12.93 -22.90 0.11
C TYR A 328 -11.77 -23.90 0.05
N PHE A 329 -12.02 -25.11 0.53
CA PHE A 329 -11.04 -26.20 0.48
C PHE A 329 -11.69 -27.50 0.00
N SER A 330 -10.85 -28.41 -0.51
CA SER A 330 -11.22 -29.80 -0.79
C SER A 330 -10.21 -30.77 -0.18
N VAL A 331 -10.70 -31.91 0.28
CA VAL A 331 -9.89 -33.00 0.85
C VAL A 331 -9.76 -34.08 -0.21
N ASN A 332 -8.52 -34.50 -0.48
CA ASN A 332 -8.18 -35.53 -1.46
C ASN A 332 -7.36 -36.64 -0.80
N ILE A 333 -7.45 -37.87 -1.32
CA ILE A 333 -6.62 -39.00 -0.89
C ILE A 333 -5.50 -39.22 -1.90
N TYR A 334 -4.27 -39.21 -1.41
CA TYR A 334 -3.08 -39.59 -2.17
C TYR A 334 -2.50 -40.86 -1.57
N ASP A 335 -1.93 -41.72 -2.42
CA ASP A 335 -1.17 -42.88 -1.96
C ASP A 335 0.23 -42.47 -1.43
N GLU A 336 1.01 -43.46 -0.99
CA GLU A 336 2.37 -43.27 -0.48
C GLU A 336 3.34 -42.66 -1.49
N ASN A 337 3.02 -42.72 -2.79
CA ASN A 337 3.81 -42.13 -3.87
C ASN A 337 3.30 -40.74 -4.25
N GLY A 338 2.30 -40.19 -3.56
CA GLY A 338 1.69 -38.90 -3.86
C GLY A 338 0.77 -38.93 -5.08
N ILE A 339 0.37 -40.12 -5.56
CA ILE A 339 -0.57 -40.25 -6.67
C ILE A 339 -1.98 -40.26 -6.10
N GLN A 340 -2.89 -39.48 -6.70
CA GLN A 340 -4.29 -39.47 -6.26
C GLN A 340 -4.87 -40.88 -6.34
N SER A 341 -5.37 -41.38 -5.21
CA SER A 341 -5.81 -42.76 -5.09
C SER A 341 -6.99 -43.03 -6.04
N LYS A 342 -6.88 -44.09 -6.84
CA LYS A 342 -7.97 -44.58 -7.70
C LYS A 342 -8.85 -45.63 -6.99
N THR A 343 -8.31 -46.23 -5.94
CA THR A 343 -8.97 -47.29 -5.17
C THR A 343 -9.70 -46.71 -3.97
N ALA A 344 -9.13 -45.73 -3.28
CA ALA A 344 -9.78 -45.09 -2.14
C ALA A 344 -10.64 -43.88 -2.56
N LYS A 345 -11.83 -43.76 -1.96
CA LYS A 345 -12.73 -42.61 -2.12
C LYS A 345 -13.14 -42.04 -0.77
N ILE A 346 -13.32 -40.72 -0.72
CA ILE A 346 -13.94 -40.02 0.41
C ILE A 346 -15.44 -39.90 0.15
N TYR A 347 -16.24 -40.32 1.12
CA TYR A 347 -17.68 -40.09 1.17
C TYR A 347 -17.99 -39.04 2.25
N GLY A 348 -18.99 -38.19 2.03
CA GLY A 348 -19.39 -37.12 2.96
C GLY A 348 -18.78 -35.75 2.60
N SER A 349 -18.59 -34.89 3.60
CA SER A 349 -18.15 -33.50 3.44
C SER A 349 -16.65 -33.40 3.16
N HIS A 350 -16.27 -33.61 1.91
CA HIS A 350 -14.89 -33.47 1.42
C HIS A 350 -14.61 -32.12 0.77
N ASN A 351 -15.64 -31.28 0.58
CA ASN A 351 -15.50 -29.87 0.23
C ASN A 351 -16.05 -29.05 1.39
N GLY A 352 -15.41 -27.93 1.70
CA GLY A 352 -15.81 -27.06 2.79
C GLY A 352 -15.30 -25.65 2.60
N TYR A 353 -15.54 -24.84 3.62
CA TYR A 353 -15.03 -23.49 3.72
C TYR A 353 -14.46 -23.26 5.11
N CYS A 354 -13.55 -22.30 5.22
CA CYS A 354 -13.01 -21.86 6.49
C CYS A 354 -13.89 -20.75 7.06
N TRP A 355 -14.08 -20.78 8.37
CA TRP A 355 -14.81 -19.77 9.13
C TRP A 355 -13.86 -19.06 10.09
N SER A 356 -13.78 -17.73 10.03
CA SER A 356 -12.70 -16.96 10.65
C SER A 356 -11.33 -17.56 10.24
N ASN A 357 -10.48 -17.96 11.17
CA ASN A 357 -9.19 -18.60 10.89
C ASN A 357 -9.23 -20.13 10.82
N THR A 358 -10.38 -20.78 11.04
CA THR A 358 -10.47 -22.24 11.19
C THR A 358 -11.26 -22.90 10.06
N CYS A 359 -10.66 -23.90 9.44
CA CYS A 359 -11.26 -24.79 8.46
C CYS A 359 -11.66 -26.09 9.15
N TYR A 360 -12.96 -26.37 9.19
CA TYR A 360 -13.50 -27.55 9.85
C TYR A 360 -13.69 -28.70 8.86
N ILE A 361 -12.96 -29.79 9.05
CA ILE A 361 -13.12 -31.02 8.28
C ILE A 361 -13.82 -32.05 9.16
N GLY A 362 -15.05 -32.41 8.82
CA GLY A 362 -15.85 -33.38 9.56
C GLY A 362 -16.71 -34.24 8.65
N ASN A 363 -17.37 -35.26 9.21
CA ASN A 363 -18.33 -36.11 8.52
C ASN A 363 -17.79 -36.76 7.22
N MET A 364 -16.50 -37.11 7.20
CA MET A 364 -15.88 -37.83 6.09
C MET A 364 -15.73 -39.32 6.41
N LYS A 365 -15.95 -40.20 5.43
CA LYS A 365 -15.72 -41.65 5.52
C LYS A 365 -14.78 -42.06 4.40
N GLY A 366 -13.69 -42.74 4.73
CA GLY A 366 -12.85 -43.43 3.74
C GLY A 366 -13.47 -44.76 3.36
N LYS A 367 -13.45 -45.11 2.07
CA LYS A 367 -13.70 -46.47 1.58
C LYS A 367 -12.63 -46.84 0.57
N ILE A 368 -11.96 -47.97 0.79
CA ILE A 368 -11.00 -48.59 -0.14
C ILE A 368 -11.74 -49.55 -1.08
#